data_AF-A0A7V6AKW7-F1
#
_entry.id   AF-A0A7V6AKW7-F1
#
_cell.length_a   1.000
_cell.length_b   1.000
_cell.length_c   1.000
_cell.angle_alpha   90.00
_cell.angle_beta   90.00
_cell.angle_gamma   90.00
#
_symmetry.space_group_name_H-M   'P 1'
#
loop_
_entity.id
_entity.type
_entity.pdbx_description
1 polymer ?
#
loop_
_entity_poly.entity_id
_entity_poly.type
_entity_poly.pdbx_seq_one_letter_code
_entity_poly.pdbx_strand_id
1 'polypeptide(L)'
;ANILQAKIIESEKERKDISNIQKVARERAKKASLHNRKLRDCRIHYCDNDERRFETTLFITEGDSASGSITKARDVNTQAVFSLKGKPMNTFGESKKVVYENEEFHLLQAALDIEEGMENLRYNNIVIATDADVDGMHIRLLLITFFLQYFPDLVRKGHLYILQTPLFRVRNKQTTIYCYNEEEKQKALKKLGANSEITRFKGLGEISPEEFKHFIGKDMRLEPVILKKDDHILPLLEFYMGKNTPERQDFIIDNLRVDLILEEL
;
A
#
# COMPACT_ATOMS: atom_id res chain seq x y z
N ALA A 1 16.53 45.68 -14.68
CA ALA A 1 15.32 45.38 -15.48
C ALA A 1 15.41 44.01 -16.16
N ASN A 2 16.43 43.73 -16.98
CA ASN A 2 16.53 42.51 -17.79
C ASN A 2 16.58 41.18 -17.01
N ILE A 3 17.23 41.14 -15.84
CA ILE A 3 17.33 39.92 -15.02
C ILE A 3 15.97 39.52 -14.41
N LEU A 4 15.17 40.51 -14.01
CA LEU A 4 13.83 40.28 -13.46
C LEU A 4 12.88 39.77 -14.55
N GLN A 5 12.98 40.35 -15.75
CA GLN A 5 12.19 39.93 -16.91
C GLN A 5 12.54 38.51 -17.37
N ALA A 6 13.83 38.15 -17.37
CA ALA A 6 14.26 36.78 -17.66
C ALA A 6 13.68 35.76 -16.66
N LYS A 7 13.74 36.05 -15.35
CA LYS A 7 13.12 35.21 -14.31
C LYS A 7 11.60 35.06 -14.47
N ILE A 8 10.91 36.14 -14.83
CA ILE A 8 9.45 36.10 -15.04
C ILE A 8 9.11 35.21 -16.24
N ILE A 9 9.84 35.34 -17.35
CA ILE A 9 9.65 34.52 -18.56
C ILE A 9 9.96 33.04 -18.28
N GLU A 10 11.01 32.76 -17.50
CA GLU A 10 11.38 31.40 -17.10
C GLU A 10 10.31 30.76 -16.21
N SER A 11 9.83 31.49 -15.19
CA SER A 11 8.70 31.05 -14.35
C SER A 11 7.39 30.88 -15.12
N GLU A 12 7.10 31.72 -16.11
CA GLU A 12 5.95 31.55 -16.99
C GLU A 12 6.09 30.32 -17.89
N LYS A 13 7.30 30.05 -18.40
CA LYS A 13 7.58 28.87 -19.22
C LYS A 13 7.47 27.60 -18.39
N GLU A 14 8.00 27.57 -17.18
CA GLU A 14 7.81 26.48 -16.23
C GLU A 14 6.33 26.26 -15.90
N ARG A 15 5.56 27.32 -15.65
CA ARG A 15 4.10 27.21 -15.43
C ARG A 15 3.36 26.67 -16.65
N LYS A 16 3.74 27.09 -17.86
CA LYS A 16 3.17 26.59 -19.12
C LYS A 16 3.55 25.14 -19.37
N ASP A 17 4.78 24.75 -19.08
CA ASP A 17 5.26 23.38 -19.21
C ASP A 17 4.56 22.47 -18.19
N ILE A 18 4.41 22.93 -16.94
CA ILE A 18 3.60 22.24 -15.92
C ILE A 18 2.13 22.15 -16.36
N SER A 19 1.55 23.21 -16.92
CA SER A 19 0.15 23.20 -17.39
C SER A 19 -0.04 22.28 -18.59
N ASN A 20 0.92 22.23 -19.52
CA ASN A 20 0.90 21.31 -20.65
C ASN A 20 1.11 19.85 -20.19
N ILE A 21 2.02 19.61 -19.25
CA ILE A 21 2.20 18.31 -18.60
C ILE A 21 0.91 17.89 -17.89
N GLN A 22 0.25 18.80 -17.17
CA GLN A 22 -1.04 18.55 -16.53
C GLN A 22 -2.15 18.27 -17.54
N LYS A 23 -2.21 18.98 -18.68
CA LYS A 23 -3.19 18.70 -19.75
C LYS A 23 -2.95 17.34 -20.39
N VAL A 24 -1.71 17.00 -20.71
CA VAL A 24 -1.34 15.69 -21.24
C VAL A 24 -1.61 14.59 -20.22
N ALA A 25 -1.33 14.85 -18.94
CA ALA A 25 -1.68 13.97 -17.83
C ALA A 25 -3.19 13.78 -17.72
N ARG A 26 -4.02 14.84 -17.81
CA ARG A 26 -5.49 14.77 -17.82
C ARG A 26 -6.05 13.94 -18.97
N GLU A 27 -5.53 14.12 -20.18
CA GLU A 27 -5.97 13.34 -21.33
C GLU A 27 -5.57 11.86 -21.21
N ARG A 28 -4.39 11.59 -20.64
CA ARG A 28 -3.94 10.24 -20.32
C ARG A 28 -4.74 9.64 -19.18
N ALA A 29 -5.05 10.40 -18.13
CA ALA A 29 -5.86 10.00 -16.99
C ALA A 29 -7.30 9.67 -17.39
N LYS A 30 -7.93 10.46 -18.26
CA LYS A 30 -9.24 10.13 -18.84
C LYS A 30 -9.20 8.84 -19.65
N LYS A 31 -8.17 8.65 -20.49
CA LYS A 31 -8.00 7.41 -21.26
C LYS A 31 -7.68 6.19 -20.37
N ALA A 32 -6.89 6.39 -19.33
CA ALA A 32 -6.50 5.37 -18.36
C ALA A 32 -7.65 4.99 -17.44
N SER A 33 -8.45 5.96 -16.96
CA SER A 33 -9.67 5.75 -16.16
C SER A 33 -10.68 4.89 -16.92
N LEU A 34 -10.88 5.14 -18.22
CA LEU A 34 -11.75 4.33 -19.07
C LEU A 34 -11.28 2.88 -19.27
N HIS A 35 -9.99 2.58 -19.09
CA HIS A 35 -9.45 1.24 -19.35
C HIS A 35 -8.33 0.81 -18.37
N ASN A 36 -8.49 1.07 -17.07
CA ASN A 36 -7.51 0.64 -16.07
C ASN A 36 -7.64 -0.87 -15.83
N ARG A 37 -6.85 -1.66 -16.58
CA ARG A 37 -6.90 -3.15 -16.52
C ARG A 37 -6.50 -3.71 -15.15
N LYS A 38 -5.76 -2.93 -14.35
CA LYS A 38 -5.26 -3.32 -13.02
C LYS A 38 -6.23 -3.02 -11.90
N LEU A 39 -7.18 -2.12 -12.13
CA LEU A 39 -8.22 -1.79 -11.18
C LEU A 39 -9.43 -2.71 -11.41
N ARG A 40 -9.75 -3.50 -10.39
CA ARG A 40 -11.07 -4.10 -10.22
C ARG A 40 -11.83 -3.18 -9.28
N ASP A 41 -12.71 -2.36 -9.85
CA ASP A 41 -13.39 -1.33 -9.09
C ASP A 41 -14.54 -1.88 -8.22
N CYS A 42 -15.04 -1.07 -7.29
CA CYS A 42 -16.31 -1.26 -6.59
C CYS A 42 -17.38 -0.30 -7.10
N ARG A 43 -18.63 -0.51 -6.67
CA ARG A 43 -19.79 0.25 -7.16
C ARG A 43 -19.99 1.60 -6.47
N ILE A 44 -19.63 1.66 -5.19
CA ILE A 44 -19.78 2.83 -4.34
C ILE A 44 -18.39 3.42 -4.10
N HIS A 45 -18.27 4.73 -4.23
CA HIS A 45 -17.07 5.49 -3.94
C HIS A 45 -17.29 6.44 -2.77
N TYR A 46 -16.19 6.90 -2.17
CA TYR A 46 -16.22 7.80 -1.02
C TYR A 46 -16.86 9.17 -1.32
N CYS A 47 -16.76 9.61 -2.57
CA CYS A 47 -17.37 10.83 -3.09
C CYS A 47 -18.87 10.69 -3.41
N ASP A 48 -19.44 9.48 -3.39
CA ASP A 48 -20.86 9.27 -3.65
C ASP A 48 -21.73 9.66 -2.44
N ASN A 49 -23.02 9.93 -2.71
CA ASN A 49 -24.02 10.19 -1.68
C ASN A 49 -24.67 8.88 -1.19
N ASP A 50 -23.84 7.97 -0.67
CA ASP A 50 -24.25 6.68 -0.09
C ASP A 50 -23.78 6.59 1.38
N GLU A 51 -24.57 5.95 2.25
CA GLU A 51 -24.22 5.77 3.66
C GLU A 51 -22.96 4.91 3.84
N ARG A 52 -22.75 3.93 2.95
CA ARG A 52 -21.62 3.00 2.98
C ARG A 52 -20.34 3.57 2.38
N ARG A 53 -20.34 4.84 1.94
CA ARG A 53 -19.16 5.50 1.35
C ARG A 53 -17.94 5.48 2.28
N PHE A 54 -18.14 5.48 3.59
CA PHE A 54 -17.06 5.39 4.59
C PHE A 54 -16.45 3.97 4.73
N GLU A 55 -17.17 2.94 4.29
CA GLU A 55 -16.68 1.55 4.25
C GLU A 55 -15.83 1.27 3.01
N THR A 56 -15.73 2.23 2.07
CA THR A 56 -15.06 2.01 0.80
C THR A 56 -13.57 1.80 0.99
N THR A 57 -13.05 0.73 0.40
CA THR A 57 -11.67 0.30 0.60
C THR A 57 -11.03 -0.09 -0.72
N LEU A 58 -9.88 0.49 -1.04
CA LEU A 58 -9.01 0.02 -2.11
C LEU A 58 -7.89 -0.85 -1.53
N PHE A 59 -7.83 -2.11 -1.94
CA PHE A 59 -6.71 -3.00 -1.63
C PHE A 59 -5.64 -2.90 -2.74
N ILE A 60 -4.43 -2.51 -2.37
CA ILE A 60 -3.26 -2.51 -3.27
C ILE A 60 -2.48 -3.79 -3.01
N THR A 61 -2.38 -4.66 -4.01
CA THR A 61 -1.72 -5.96 -3.90
C THR A 61 -0.45 -6.02 -4.75
N GLU A 62 0.55 -6.80 -4.32
CA GLU A 62 1.82 -6.99 -5.05
C GLU A 62 1.66 -7.59 -6.45
N GLY A 63 0.66 -8.46 -6.67
CA GLY A 63 0.49 -9.12 -7.96
C GLY A 63 -0.88 -9.79 -8.15
N ASP A 64 -1.06 -10.40 -9.32
CA ASP A 64 -2.35 -10.95 -9.75
C ASP A 64 -2.80 -12.16 -8.92
N SER A 65 -1.88 -12.87 -8.27
CA SER A 65 -2.20 -13.99 -7.38
C SER A 65 -3.03 -13.54 -6.18
N ALA A 66 -2.48 -12.60 -5.39
CA ALA A 66 -3.18 -12.02 -4.25
C ALA A 66 -4.44 -11.25 -4.68
N SER A 67 -4.35 -10.49 -5.78
CA SER A 67 -5.49 -9.79 -6.37
C SER A 67 -6.64 -10.73 -6.72
N GLY A 68 -6.34 -11.92 -7.27
CA GLY A 68 -7.33 -12.93 -7.63
C GLY A 68 -8.08 -13.48 -6.42
N SER A 69 -7.37 -13.75 -5.31
CA SER A 69 -7.98 -14.20 -4.06
C SER A 69 -8.89 -13.13 -3.45
N ILE A 70 -8.43 -11.89 -3.35
CA ILE A 70 -9.22 -10.77 -2.80
C ILE A 70 -10.43 -10.47 -3.70
N THR A 71 -10.25 -10.47 -5.02
CA THR A 71 -11.33 -10.19 -5.98
C THR A 71 -12.50 -11.16 -5.84
N LYS A 72 -12.22 -12.43 -5.49
CA LYS A 72 -13.25 -13.45 -5.25
C LYS A 72 -13.90 -13.33 -3.86
N ALA A 73 -13.17 -12.83 -2.87
CA ALA A 73 -13.62 -12.76 -1.47
C ALA A 73 -14.38 -11.47 -1.13
N ARG A 74 -14.08 -10.37 -1.82
CA ARG A 74 -14.49 -9.00 -1.49
C ARG A 74 -15.99 -8.72 -1.62
N ASP A 75 -16.46 -7.69 -0.93
CA ASP A 75 -17.75 -7.05 -1.24
C ASP A 75 -17.60 -6.12 -2.45
N VAL A 76 -18.21 -6.49 -3.58
CA VAL A 76 -18.16 -5.73 -4.84
C VAL A 76 -18.75 -4.32 -4.71
N ASN A 77 -19.56 -4.04 -3.69
CA ASN A 77 -20.14 -2.73 -3.50
C ASN A 77 -19.13 -1.72 -2.94
N THR A 78 -18.30 -2.12 -1.97
CA THR A 78 -17.43 -1.19 -1.23
C THR A 78 -15.94 -1.47 -1.39
N GLN A 79 -15.54 -2.64 -1.89
CA GLN A 79 -14.14 -3.04 -1.91
C GLN A 79 -13.59 -3.13 -3.33
N ALA A 80 -12.62 -2.28 -3.64
CA ALA A 80 -11.85 -2.27 -4.87
C ALA A 80 -10.50 -2.98 -4.69
N VAL A 81 -9.90 -3.46 -5.78
CA VAL A 81 -8.59 -4.11 -5.78
C VAL A 81 -7.75 -3.54 -6.92
N PHE A 82 -6.51 -3.19 -6.63
CA PHE A 82 -5.51 -2.73 -7.58
C PHE A 82 -4.30 -3.65 -7.53
N SER A 83 -3.96 -4.32 -8.65
CA SER A 83 -2.76 -5.14 -8.74
C SER A 83 -1.56 -4.36 -9.26
N LEU A 84 -0.46 -4.39 -8.51
CA LEU A 84 0.84 -3.92 -8.97
C LEU A 84 1.48 -4.97 -9.87
N LYS A 85 2.42 -4.51 -10.70
CA LYS A 85 3.28 -5.41 -11.47
C LYS A 85 4.70 -5.36 -10.92
N GLY A 86 5.00 -6.27 -10.00
CA GLY A 86 6.32 -6.36 -9.36
C GLY A 86 6.59 -5.18 -8.43
N LYS A 87 7.87 -4.93 -8.15
CA LYS A 87 8.29 -3.92 -7.19
C LYS A 87 8.13 -2.50 -7.75
N PRO A 88 7.40 -1.60 -7.07
CA PRO A 88 7.30 -0.21 -7.49
C PRO A 88 8.67 0.47 -7.55
N MET A 89 8.80 1.50 -8.39
CA MET A 89 10.01 2.32 -8.40
C MET A 89 10.16 3.07 -7.07
N ASN A 90 11.39 3.20 -6.56
CA ASN A 90 11.66 4.10 -5.45
C ASN A 90 11.45 5.54 -5.91
N THR A 91 10.50 6.23 -5.30
CA THR A 91 10.14 7.61 -5.65
C THR A 91 10.86 8.65 -4.80
N PHE A 92 11.66 8.24 -3.82
CA PHE A 92 12.42 9.14 -2.98
C PHE A 92 13.46 9.92 -3.79
N GLY A 93 13.36 11.25 -3.76
CA GLY A 93 14.23 12.16 -4.51
C GLY A 93 13.90 12.28 -6.00
N GLU A 94 12.88 11.58 -6.50
CA GLU A 94 12.44 11.68 -7.88
C GLU A 94 11.52 12.89 -8.10
N SER A 95 11.64 13.50 -9.28
CA SER A 95 10.75 14.61 -9.64
C SER A 95 9.32 14.12 -9.87
N LYS A 96 8.32 14.98 -9.64
CA LYS A 96 6.91 14.66 -9.93
C LYS A 96 6.72 14.15 -11.36
N LYS A 97 7.46 14.71 -12.32
CA LYS A 97 7.41 14.31 -13.73
C LYS A 97 7.74 12.83 -13.92
N VAL A 98 8.81 12.34 -13.30
CA VAL A 98 9.22 10.92 -13.39
C VAL A 98 8.15 10.00 -12.82
N VAL A 99 7.55 10.38 -11.70
CA VAL A 99 6.47 9.61 -11.07
C VAL A 99 5.21 9.59 -11.93
N TYR A 100 4.86 10.69 -12.60
CA TYR A 100 3.74 10.74 -13.56
C TYR A 100 4.01 9.97 -14.85
N GLU A 101 5.26 9.89 -15.29
CA GLU A 101 5.66 9.08 -16.46
C GLU A 101 5.65 7.58 -16.14
N ASN A 102 5.79 7.20 -14.87
CA ASN A 102 5.68 5.82 -14.44
C ASN A 102 4.24 5.30 -14.54
N GLU A 103 4.04 4.24 -15.32
CA GLU A 103 2.72 3.67 -15.57
C GLU A 103 2.03 3.15 -14.30
N GLU A 104 2.75 2.50 -13.37
CA GLU A 104 2.16 1.97 -12.13
C GLU A 104 1.58 3.09 -11.27
N PHE A 105 2.38 4.12 -11.01
CA PHE A 105 1.96 5.24 -10.17
C PHE A 105 0.92 6.12 -10.87
N HIS A 106 0.99 6.28 -12.19
CA HIS A 106 -0.05 6.97 -12.93
C HIS A 106 -1.40 6.24 -12.83
N LEU A 107 -1.41 4.92 -13.06
CA LEU A 107 -2.63 4.12 -12.94
C LEU A 107 -3.19 4.09 -11.52
N LEU A 108 -2.32 4.08 -10.50
CA LEU A 108 -2.73 4.15 -9.10
C LEU A 108 -3.34 5.51 -8.74
N GLN A 109 -2.72 6.61 -9.18
CA GLN A 109 -3.26 7.96 -8.99
C GLN A 109 -4.62 8.12 -9.67
N ALA A 110 -4.76 7.62 -10.90
CA ALA A 110 -6.03 7.62 -11.62
C ALA A 110 -7.08 6.70 -10.95
N ALA A 111 -6.66 5.59 -10.32
CA ALA A 111 -7.56 4.75 -9.54
C ALA A 111 -8.12 5.48 -8.31
N LEU A 112 -7.29 6.28 -7.64
CA LEU A 112 -7.67 7.03 -6.44
C LEU A 112 -8.35 8.38 -6.72
N ASP A 113 -8.18 8.91 -7.94
CA ASP A 113 -8.56 10.26 -8.38
C ASP A 113 -7.93 11.37 -7.53
N ILE A 114 -6.60 11.28 -7.34
CA ILE A 114 -5.84 12.21 -6.47
C ILE A 114 -4.91 13.16 -7.25
N GLU A 115 -4.99 13.20 -8.58
CA GLU A 115 -4.05 13.97 -9.41
C GLU A 115 -4.12 15.49 -9.15
N GLU A 116 -5.31 16.00 -8.85
CA GLU A 116 -5.59 17.44 -8.65
C GLU A 116 -5.84 17.82 -7.18
N GLY A 117 -5.74 16.84 -6.27
CA GLY A 117 -6.06 17.01 -4.85
C GLY A 117 -6.90 15.85 -4.34
N MET A 118 -7.35 15.95 -3.09
CA MET A 118 -8.10 14.88 -2.41
C MET A 118 -9.61 15.10 -2.37
N GLU A 119 -10.13 16.11 -3.07
CA GLU A 119 -11.55 16.44 -3.04
C GLU A 119 -12.41 15.32 -3.64
N ASN A 120 -11.92 14.67 -4.69
CA ASN A 120 -12.60 13.58 -5.38
C ASN A 120 -12.06 12.20 -4.98
N LEU A 121 -11.40 12.09 -3.82
CA LEU A 121 -10.83 10.82 -3.35
C LEU A 121 -11.89 9.71 -3.42
N ARG A 122 -11.58 8.64 -4.14
CA ARG A 122 -12.57 7.62 -4.49
C ARG A 122 -12.81 6.56 -3.42
N TYR A 123 -11.89 6.38 -2.49
CA TYR A 123 -12.00 5.38 -1.43
C TYR A 123 -11.58 5.97 -0.09
N ASN A 124 -12.34 5.67 0.96
CA ASN A 124 -12.05 6.16 2.30
C ASN A 124 -10.83 5.45 2.91
N ASN A 125 -10.67 4.16 2.65
CA ASN A 125 -9.55 3.37 3.13
C ASN A 125 -8.68 2.91 1.96
N ILE A 126 -7.38 3.17 2.04
CA ILE A 126 -6.36 2.68 1.11
C ILE A 126 -5.52 1.68 1.89
N VAL A 127 -5.62 0.41 1.52
CA VAL A 127 -5.04 -0.70 2.27
C VAL A 127 -3.94 -1.34 1.43
N ILE A 128 -2.71 -1.29 1.92
CA ILE A 128 -1.57 -2.02 1.35
C ILE A 128 -1.65 -3.47 1.83
N ALA A 129 -1.93 -4.39 0.90
CA ALA A 129 -2.06 -5.82 1.13
C ALA A 129 -0.89 -6.56 0.46
N THR A 130 0.23 -6.65 1.16
CA THR A 130 1.45 -7.35 0.73
C THR A 130 1.68 -8.61 1.55
N ASP A 131 2.48 -9.52 1.00
CA ASP A 131 2.90 -10.73 1.70
C ASP A 131 3.78 -10.40 2.92
N ALA A 132 3.85 -11.33 3.87
CA ALA A 132 4.63 -11.22 5.10
C ALA A 132 6.07 -11.73 4.90
N ASP A 133 6.65 -11.44 3.74
CA ASP A 133 8.01 -11.80 3.35
C ASP A 133 8.86 -10.56 3.06
N VAL A 134 10.13 -10.77 2.69
CA VAL A 134 11.09 -9.69 2.46
C VAL A 134 10.66 -8.79 1.29
N ASP A 135 10.06 -9.38 0.25
CA ASP A 135 9.63 -8.65 -0.93
C ASP A 135 8.38 -7.81 -0.67
N GLY A 136 7.40 -8.37 0.04
CA GLY A 136 6.21 -7.66 0.49
C GLY A 136 6.54 -6.52 1.45
N MET A 137 7.49 -6.71 2.38
CA MET A 137 7.98 -5.63 3.25
C MET A 137 8.64 -4.50 2.45
N HIS A 138 9.40 -4.83 1.40
CA HIS A 138 10.02 -3.82 0.54
C HIS A 138 8.98 -3.04 -0.28
N ILE A 139 7.99 -3.73 -0.87
CA ILE A 139 6.89 -3.08 -1.61
C ILE A 139 6.09 -2.15 -0.70
N ARG A 140 5.81 -2.59 0.53
CA ARG A 140 5.15 -1.77 1.54
C ARG A 140 5.91 -0.47 1.80
N LEU A 141 7.22 -0.54 1.99
CA LEU A 141 8.06 0.65 2.20
C LEU A 141 8.04 1.61 1.00
N LEU A 142 8.13 1.07 -0.23
CA LEU A 142 8.09 1.85 -1.47
C LEU A 142 6.75 2.60 -1.63
N LEU A 143 5.62 1.94 -1.36
CA LEU A 143 4.30 2.54 -1.43
C LEU A 143 4.09 3.59 -0.33
N ILE A 144 4.49 3.30 0.90
CA ILE A 144 4.42 4.26 2.01
C ILE A 144 5.24 5.51 1.68
N THR A 145 6.45 5.35 1.14
CA THR A 145 7.31 6.45 0.71
C THR A 145 6.61 7.31 -0.34
N PHE A 146 6.00 6.68 -1.35
CA PHE A 146 5.22 7.38 -2.37
C PHE A 146 4.07 8.21 -1.76
N PHE A 147 3.26 7.62 -0.87
CA PHE A 147 2.15 8.35 -0.25
C PHE A 147 2.65 9.48 0.66
N LEU A 148 3.68 9.25 1.47
CA LEU A 148 4.25 10.27 2.35
C LEU A 148 4.85 11.45 1.58
N GLN A 149 5.48 11.21 0.44
CA GLN A 149 6.17 12.25 -0.32
C GLN A 149 5.24 13.06 -1.23
N TYR A 150 4.31 12.40 -1.92
CA TYR A 150 3.46 13.07 -2.92
C TYR A 150 2.06 13.37 -2.41
N PHE A 151 1.56 12.60 -1.43
CA PHE A 151 0.20 12.72 -0.87
C PHE A 151 0.19 12.72 0.67
N PRO A 152 1.02 13.54 1.35
CA PRO A 152 1.13 13.52 2.81
C PRO A 152 -0.20 13.81 3.50
N ASP A 153 -1.05 14.65 2.90
CA ASP A 153 -2.34 14.99 3.47
C ASP A 153 -3.30 13.80 3.51
N LEU A 154 -3.16 12.83 2.60
CA LEU A 154 -3.94 11.59 2.59
C LEU A 154 -3.61 10.75 3.83
N VAL A 155 -2.31 10.66 4.13
CA VAL A 155 -1.81 9.93 5.30
C VAL A 155 -2.21 10.65 6.59
N ARG A 156 -2.08 11.99 6.65
CA ARG A 156 -2.49 12.79 7.82
C ARG A 156 -3.97 12.68 8.14
N LYS A 157 -4.82 12.56 7.11
CA LYS A 157 -6.27 12.36 7.28
C LYS A 157 -6.64 10.93 7.68
N GLY A 158 -5.66 10.02 7.77
CA GLY A 158 -5.89 8.65 8.23
C GLY A 158 -6.54 7.75 7.19
N HIS A 159 -6.25 7.95 5.90
CA HIS A 159 -6.78 7.10 4.84
C HIS A 159 -5.88 5.90 4.50
N LEU A 160 -4.61 5.90 4.92
CA LEU A 160 -3.63 4.86 4.55
C LEU A 160 -3.45 3.81 5.66
N TYR A 161 -3.57 2.55 5.28
CA TYR A 161 -3.50 1.40 6.17
C TYR A 161 -2.65 0.27 5.58
N ILE A 162 -2.15 -0.59 6.45
CA ILE A 162 -1.49 -1.84 6.11
C ILE A 162 -2.41 -2.98 6.55
N LEU A 163 -2.68 -3.93 5.66
CA LEU A 163 -3.42 -5.14 6.02
C LEU A 163 -2.50 -6.07 6.82
N GLN A 164 -2.90 -6.42 8.03
CA GLN A 164 -2.27 -7.50 8.77
C GLN A 164 -2.96 -8.82 8.39
N THR A 165 -2.16 -9.81 8.04
CA THR A 165 -2.64 -11.16 7.75
C THR A 165 -2.09 -12.16 8.75
N PRO A 166 -2.82 -13.26 9.01
CA PRO A 166 -2.36 -14.24 9.98
C PRO A 166 -1.10 -14.95 9.45
N LEU A 167 -0.16 -15.19 10.36
CA LEU A 167 1.05 -15.97 10.08
C LEU A 167 0.80 -17.47 10.20
N PHE A 168 -0.16 -17.86 11.04
CA PHE A 168 -0.48 -19.25 11.31
C PHE A 168 -1.99 -19.49 11.36
N ARG A 169 -2.38 -20.72 11.01
CA ARG A 169 -3.69 -21.29 11.27
C ARG A 169 -3.49 -22.51 12.15
N VAL A 170 -4.16 -22.54 13.30
CA VAL A 170 -4.19 -23.69 14.19
C VAL A 170 -5.62 -24.24 14.19
N ARG A 171 -5.79 -25.50 13.79
CA ARG A 171 -7.12 -26.12 13.67
C ARG A 171 -7.20 -27.49 14.32
N ASN A 172 -8.37 -27.84 14.81
CA ASN A 172 -8.74 -29.23 15.12
C ASN A 172 -10.01 -29.60 14.32
N LYS A 173 -10.67 -30.71 14.68
CA LYS A 173 -11.89 -31.16 13.99
C LYS A 173 -13.09 -30.21 14.14
N GLN A 174 -13.09 -29.32 15.13
CA GLN A 174 -14.24 -28.49 15.51
C GLN A 174 -13.98 -26.99 15.36
N THR A 175 -12.74 -26.53 15.50
CA THR A 175 -12.41 -25.11 15.61
C THR A 175 -11.14 -24.77 14.85
N THR A 176 -11.15 -23.62 14.19
CA THR A 176 -10.01 -23.02 13.49
C THR A 176 -9.69 -21.67 14.13
N ILE A 177 -8.42 -21.42 14.45
CA ILE A 177 -7.94 -20.17 15.03
C ILE A 177 -6.81 -19.63 14.14
N TYR A 178 -6.98 -18.39 13.69
CA TYR A 178 -5.97 -17.65 12.93
C TYR A 178 -5.12 -16.83 13.90
N CYS A 179 -3.80 -16.94 13.77
CA CYS A 179 -2.83 -16.36 14.69
C CYS A 179 -1.88 -15.43 13.93
N TYR A 180 -1.66 -14.23 14.47
CA TYR A 180 -0.89 -13.15 13.84
C TYR A 180 0.53 -13.02 14.40
N ASN A 181 0.83 -13.73 15.48
CA ASN A 181 2.16 -13.80 16.07
C ASN A 181 2.36 -15.16 16.75
N GLU A 182 3.60 -15.43 17.16
CA GLU A 182 3.96 -16.70 17.81
C GLU A 182 3.25 -16.87 19.16
N GLU A 183 3.02 -15.78 19.92
CA GLU A 183 2.32 -15.83 21.20
C GLU A 183 0.86 -16.30 21.04
N GLU A 184 0.15 -15.78 20.04
CA GLU A 184 -1.21 -16.19 19.67
C GLU A 184 -1.25 -17.66 19.26
N LYS A 185 -0.24 -18.12 18.49
CA LYS A 185 -0.10 -19.54 18.12
C LYS A 185 0.05 -20.43 19.35
N GLN A 186 0.94 -20.07 20.28
CA GLN A 186 1.13 -20.85 21.51
C GLN A 186 -0.14 -20.90 22.37
N LYS A 187 -0.89 -19.78 22.46
CA LYS A 187 -2.21 -19.74 23.12
C LYS A 187 -3.23 -20.64 22.40
N ALA A 188 -3.27 -20.61 21.08
CA ALA A 188 -4.16 -21.45 20.29
C ALA A 188 -3.86 -22.95 20.46
N LEU A 189 -2.59 -23.33 20.50
CA LEU A 189 -2.16 -24.71 20.75
C LEU A 189 -2.57 -25.21 22.15
N LYS A 190 -2.36 -24.39 23.18
CA LYS A 190 -2.81 -24.70 24.55
C LYS A 190 -4.32 -24.88 24.63
N LYS A 191 -5.08 -24.12 23.84
CA LYS A 191 -6.56 -24.18 23.80
C LYS A 191 -7.09 -25.39 23.03
N LEU A 192 -6.47 -25.74 21.91
CA LEU A 192 -6.96 -26.78 20.99
C LEU A 192 -6.40 -28.18 21.30
N GLY A 193 -5.33 -28.27 22.10
CA GLY A 193 -4.70 -29.52 22.53
C GLY A 193 -3.71 -30.10 21.50
N ALA A 194 -2.98 -31.14 21.89
CA ALA A 194 -1.83 -31.67 21.15
C ALA A 194 -2.14 -32.22 19.73
N ASN A 195 -3.39 -32.54 19.43
CA ASN A 195 -3.81 -33.07 18.11
C ASN A 195 -4.20 -31.97 17.11
N SER A 196 -3.87 -30.71 17.39
CA SER A 196 -4.15 -29.60 16.47
C SER A 196 -3.15 -29.55 15.31
N GLU A 197 -3.66 -29.35 14.11
CA GLU A 197 -2.87 -29.09 12.90
C GLU A 197 -2.45 -27.62 12.85
N ILE A 198 -1.18 -27.38 12.54
CA ILE A 198 -0.62 -26.04 12.36
C ILE A 198 -0.27 -25.86 10.88
N THR A 199 -0.82 -24.82 10.26
CA THR A 199 -0.43 -24.36 8.93
C THR A 199 0.22 -22.99 9.06
N ARG A 200 1.38 -22.78 8.46
CA ARG A 200 2.01 -21.45 8.33
C ARG A 200 1.66 -20.88 6.97
N PHE A 201 1.19 -19.64 6.93
CA PHE A 201 1.00 -18.91 5.68
C PHE A 201 2.30 -18.23 5.30
N LYS A 202 2.76 -18.41 4.06
CA LYS A 202 3.95 -17.70 3.55
C LYS A 202 3.56 -16.48 2.74
N GLY A 203 2.49 -16.57 1.95
CA GLY A 203 2.02 -15.49 1.10
C GLY A 203 0.51 -15.40 1.03
N LEU A 204 -0.01 -14.26 0.59
CA LEU A 204 -1.45 -14.00 0.45
C LEU A 204 -2.09 -14.90 -0.61
N GLY A 205 -1.32 -15.33 -1.61
CA GLY A 205 -1.79 -16.24 -2.66
C GLY A 205 -2.04 -17.68 -2.19
N GLU A 206 -1.50 -18.09 -1.05
CA GLU A 206 -1.73 -19.44 -0.47
C GLU A 206 -3.05 -19.52 0.30
N ILE A 207 -3.64 -18.37 0.62
CA ILE A 207 -4.89 -18.27 1.36
C ILE A 207 -6.05 -18.44 0.37
N SER A 208 -6.93 -19.40 0.65
CA SER A 208 -8.12 -19.61 -0.17
C SER A 208 -9.07 -18.42 -0.08
N PRO A 209 -9.85 -18.09 -1.13
CA PRO A 209 -10.79 -16.96 -1.10
C PRO A 209 -11.81 -17.04 0.05
N GLU A 210 -12.23 -18.24 0.43
CA GLU A 210 -13.16 -18.45 1.55
C GLU A 210 -12.52 -18.04 2.88
N GLU A 211 -11.25 -18.38 3.09
CA GLU A 211 -10.51 -17.93 4.28
C GLU A 211 -10.23 -16.43 4.24
N PHE A 212 -9.85 -15.90 3.07
CA PHE A 212 -9.53 -14.49 2.90
C PHE A 212 -10.71 -13.58 3.26
N LYS A 213 -11.94 -14.03 2.99
CA LYS A 213 -13.17 -13.29 3.34
C LYS A 213 -13.25 -12.97 4.83
N HIS A 214 -12.69 -13.79 5.70
CA HIS A 214 -12.63 -13.53 7.14
C HIS A 214 -11.59 -12.46 7.52
N PHE A 215 -10.64 -12.16 6.65
CA PHE A 215 -9.56 -11.18 6.90
C PHE A 215 -9.86 -9.80 6.34
N ILE A 216 -10.76 -9.69 5.36
CA ILE A 216 -11.20 -8.42 4.73
C ILE A 216 -12.64 -8.05 5.09
N GLY A 217 -13.19 -8.65 6.15
CA GLY A 217 -14.51 -8.32 6.68
C GLY A 217 -14.50 -7.11 7.63
N LYS A 218 -15.56 -6.95 8.43
CA LYS A 218 -15.68 -5.86 9.42
C LYS A 218 -14.61 -5.90 10.51
N ASP A 219 -14.14 -7.10 10.85
CA ASP A 219 -13.13 -7.33 11.89
C ASP A 219 -11.70 -7.39 11.32
N MET A 220 -11.48 -6.81 10.13
CA MET A 220 -10.16 -6.78 9.51
C MET A 220 -9.14 -6.07 10.41
N ARG A 221 -7.94 -6.67 10.53
CA ARG A 221 -6.83 -6.07 11.27
C ARG A 221 -6.07 -5.12 10.36
N LEU A 222 -6.36 -3.82 10.50
CA LEU A 222 -5.66 -2.75 9.80
C LEU A 222 -4.71 -2.02 10.72
N GLU A 223 -3.49 -1.82 10.27
CA GLU A 223 -2.50 -0.98 10.94
C GLU A 223 -2.45 0.38 10.25
N PRO A 224 -2.88 1.48 10.92
CA PRO A 224 -2.89 2.80 10.31
C PRO A 224 -1.46 3.34 10.14
N VAL A 225 -1.18 3.92 8.98
CA VAL A 225 0.05 4.70 8.77
C VAL A 225 -0.19 6.10 9.31
N ILE A 226 0.40 6.42 10.46
CA ILE A 226 0.19 7.68 11.15
C ILE A 226 1.29 8.67 10.79
N LEU A 227 0.90 9.87 10.37
CA LEU A 227 1.80 11.00 10.17
C LEU A 227 1.35 12.18 11.03
N LYS A 228 2.11 12.49 12.08
CA LYS A 228 1.87 13.65 12.95
C LYS A 228 2.50 14.90 12.34
N LYS A 229 2.06 16.07 12.81
CA LYS A 229 2.51 17.38 12.28
C LYS A 229 4.00 17.63 12.55
N ASP A 230 4.50 17.12 13.68
CA ASP A 230 5.87 17.34 14.13
C ASP A 230 6.83 16.21 13.72
N ASP A 231 6.34 15.23 12.94
CA ASP A 231 7.18 14.12 12.49
C ASP A 231 8.14 14.60 11.40
N HIS A 232 9.44 14.55 11.70
CA HIS A 232 10.50 14.78 10.73
C HIS A 232 10.71 13.52 9.88
N ILE A 233 9.81 13.30 8.91
CA ILE A 233 9.89 12.12 8.03
C ILE A 233 11.01 12.21 6.99
N LEU A 234 11.43 13.42 6.60
CA LEU A 234 12.41 13.62 5.54
C LEU A 234 13.77 12.99 5.87
N PRO A 235 14.38 13.23 7.05
CA PRO A 235 15.63 12.56 7.43
C PRO A 235 15.52 11.03 7.47
N LEU A 236 14.37 10.51 7.92
CA LEU A 236 14.13 9.06 8.00
C LEU A 236 14.07 8.44 6.60
N LEU A 237 13.28 9.05 5.71
CA LEU A 237 13.17 8.62 4.32
C LEU A 237 14.50 8.80 3.58
N GLU A 238 15.24 9.86 3.84
CA GLU A 238 16.56 10.09 3.26
C GLU A 238 17.54 8.99 3.66
N PHE A 239 17.53 8.60 4.93
CA PHE A 239 18.39 7.53 5.42
C PHE A 239 18.04 6.17 4.79
N TYR A 240 16.76 5.79 4.74
CA TYR A 240 16.32 4.47 4.27
C TYR A 240 16.15 4.35 2.75
N MET A 241 15.85 5.45 2.05
CA MET A 241 15.48 5.48 0.63
C MET A 241 16.42 6.34 -0.22
N GLY A 242 17.35 7.08 0.39
CA GLY A 242 18.30 7.96 -0.29
C GLY A 242 19.50 7.23 -0.91
N LYS A 243 20.59 7.97 -1.14
CA LYS A 243 21.81 7.49 -1.82
C LYS A 243 22.98 7.17 -0.88
N ASN A 244 22.75 7.23 0.44
CA ASN A 244 23.73 6.97 1.50
C ASN A 244 23.99 5.46 1.71
N THR A 245 24.36 4.74 0.64
CA THR A 245 24.57 3.29 0.66
C THR A 245 25.57 2.82 1.74
N PRO A 246 26.75 3.46 1.91
CA PRO A 246 27.72 3.00 2.91
C PRO A 246 27.19 3.09 4.34
N GLU A 247 26.66 4.25 4.73
CA GLU A 247 26.11 4.47 6.09
C GLU A 247 24.96 3.51 6.41
N ARG A 248 24.08 3.27 5.42
CA ARG A 248 22.97 2.34 5.58
C ARG A 248 23.46 0.91 5.72
N GLN A 249 24.50 0.53 4.98
CA GLN A 249 25.10 -0.79 5.09
C GLN A 249 25.71 -0.99 6.49
N ASP A 250 26.47 -0.03 6.99
CA ASP A 250 27.07 -0.08 8.33
C ASP A 250 25.98 -0.19 9.40
N PHE A 251 24.93 0.63 9.30
CA PHE A 251 23.78 0.55 10.20
C PHE A 251 23.08 -0.81 10.16
N ILE A 252 22.89 -1.41 8.97
CA ILE A 252 22.29 -2.74 8.86
C ILE A 252 23.17 -3.79 9.51
N ILE A 253 24.50 -3.71 9.35
CA ILE A 253 25.45 -4.63 9.99
C ILE A 253 25.39 -4.49 11.51
N ASP A 254 25.42 -3.27 12.03
CA ASP A 254 25.40 -2.99 13.47
C ASP A 254 24.08 -3.41 14.14
N ASN A 255 22.98 -3.36 13.39
CA ASN A 255 21.65 -3.73 13.87
C ASN A 255 21.23 -5.14 13.42
N LEU A 256 22.14 -5.90 12.78
CA LEU A 256 21.88 -7.26 12.37
C LEU A 256 21.77 -8.10 13.64
N ARG A 257 20.52 -8.35 14.06
CA ARG A 257 20.27 -9.40 15.04
C ARG A 257 20.53 -10.70 14.31
N VAL A 258 21.69 -11.29 14.56
CA VAL A 258 21.88 -12.71 14.29
C VAL A 258 20.87 -13.38 15.21
N ASP A 259 19.68 -13.66 14.69
CA ASP A 259 18.85 -14.70 15.26
C ASP A 259 19.78 -15.90 15.26
N LEU A 260 20.30 -16.23 16.45
CA LEU A 260 20.90 -17.52 16.71
C LEU A 260 19.82 -18.50 16.24
N ILE A 261 20.01 -19.01 15.03
CA ILE A 261 19.52 -20.30 14.63
C ILE A 261 20.19 -21.21 15.66
N LEU A 262 19.53 -21.34 16.81
CA LEU A 262 19.62 -22.51 17.65
C LEU A 262 19.19 -23.63 16.70
N GLU A 263 20.17 -24.19 16.01
CA GLU A 263 20.19 -25.60 15.69
C GLU A 263 19.90 -26.30 17.04
N GLU A 264 18.61 -26.49 17.31
CA GLU A 264 18.17 -27.48 18.28
C GLU A 264 18.64 -28.84 17.75
N LEU A 265 19.78 -29.26 18.31
CA LEU A 265 20.18 -30.62 18.70
C LEU A 265 19.29 -31.78 18.19
#